data_AF-A0A183PDK4-F1
#
_entry.id   AF-A0A183PDK4-F1
#
_cell.length_a   1.000
_cell.length_b   1.000
_cell.length_c   1.000
_cell.angle_alpha   90.00
_cell.angle_beta   90.00
_cell.angle_gamma   90.00
#
_symmetry.space_group_name_H-M   'P 1'
#
loop_
_entity.id
_entity.type
_entity.pdbx_description
1 polymer ?
#
loop_
_entity_poly.entity_id
_entity_poly.type
_entity_poly.pdbx_seq_one_letter_code
_entity_poly.pdbx_strand_id
1 'polypeptide(L)'
;MGDLEDFLEKWPAHALGRVFAKSNACVINHKLVSLTEVETKIPNIVPKPKFLDTLEKKICSGLKNIQSDDRDLRFQVEQLTQSIKEEHDKFRYEADAKRLLISEINAMRMQFDESEGVSKQLQSKTNRQDDPVLLKIALEQARKAQSASEFEVVRLKAEYVNVMPKSQYDALWEENNKIKNDYDMKIKENEELNESLELLKNQLNEVMKQRDQSETTVQQLQRVSTPR
;
A
#
# COMPACT_ATOMS: atom_id res chain seq x y z
N MET A 1 11.40 -37.24 26.92
CA MET A 1 10.37 -37.57 27.92
C MET A 1 10.90 -37.68 29.36
N GLY A 2 12.19 -37.45 29.64
CA GLY A 2 12.76 -37.66 31.00
C GLY A 2 12.70 -36.47 31.97
N ASP A 3 12.31 -35.26 31.54
CA ASP A 3 12.42 -34.04 32.36
C ASP A 3 11.17 -33.71 33.19
N LEU A 4 10.02 -34.31 32.88
CA LEU A 4 8.76 -34.01 33.59
C LEU A 4 8.57 -34.89 34.84
N GLU A 5 9.08 -36.13 34.79
CA GLU A 5 9.07 -37.09 35.89
C GLU A 5 9.97 -36.62 37.05
N ASP A 6 11.17 -36.13 36.73
CA ASP A 6 12.17 -35.68 37.71
C ASP A 6 11.74 -34.38 38.43
N PHE A 7 10.79 -33.62 37.87
CA PHE A 7 10.20 -32.42 38.47
C PHE A 7 9.03 -32.73 39.42
N LEU A 8 8.24 -33.77 39.12
CA LEU A 8 7.14 -34.23 39.97
C LEU A 8 7.62 -35.00 41.19
N GLU A 9 8.77 -35.69 41.10
CA GLU A 9 9.33 -36.45 42.22
C GLU A 9 9.97 -35.54 43.31
N LYS A 10 10.42 -34.34 42.91
CA LYS A 10 10.91 -33.27 43.82
C LYS A 10 9.80 -32.36 44.33
N TRP A 11 8.54 -32.74 44.13
CA TRP A 11 7.41 -31.97 44.62
C TRP A 11 7.35 -32.03 46.15
N PRO A 12 7.47 -30.90 46.85
CA PRO A 12 7.51 -30.94 48.30
C PRO A 12 6.16 -31.40 48.87
N ALA A 13 6.18 -32.38 49.78
CA ALA A 13 4.99 -32.89 50.47
C ALA A 13 4.18 -31.79 51.20
N HIS A 14 4.81 -30.65 51.52
CA HIS A 14 4.15 -29.48 52.10
C HIS A 14 3.28 -28.69 51.12
N ALA A 15 3.31 -28.97 49.81
CA ALA A 15 2.36 -28.39 48.85
C ALA A 15 0.92 -28.92 49.01
N LEU A 16 0.72 -30.02 49.76
CA LEU A 16 -0.60 -30.49 50.22
C LEU A 16 -0.99 -29.89 51.59
N GLY A 17 -0.09 -29.15 52.23
CA GLY A 17 -0.36 -28.41 53.45
C GLY A 17 -1.12 -27.14 53.13
N ARG A 18 -2.42 -27.09 53.45
CA ARG A 18 -3.15 -25.83 53.57
C ARG A 18 -2.49 -25.01 54.68
N VAL A 19 -1.52 -24.18 54.33
CA VAL A 19 -1.14 -23.05 55.16
C VAL A 19 -2.27 -22.05 54.98
N PHE A 20 -3.15 -21.96 55.99
CA PHE A 20 -4.14 -20.90 56.05
C PHE A 20 -3.38 -19.56 56.02
N ALA A 21 -3.40 -18.88 54.87
CA ALA A 21 -3.31 -17.43 54.89
C ALA A 21 -4.36 -16.95 55.89
N LYS A 22 -4.04 -15.96 56.72
CA LYS A 22 -5.01 -15.28 57.58
C LYS A 22 -6.06 -14.58 56.71
N SER A 23 -6.92 -15.37 56.08
CA SER A 23 -8.17 -14.91 55.51
C SER A 23 -9.06 -14.73 56.72
N ASN A 24 -9.23 -13.48 57.13
CA ASN A 24 -10.22 -13.16 58.14
C ASN A 24 -11.57 -13.48 57.50
N ALA A 25 -12.14 -14.63 57.82
CA ALA A 25 -13.51 -14.96 57.48
C ALA A 25 -14.38 -14.52 58.66
N CYS A 26 -15.38 -13.69 58.39
CA CYS A 26 -16.39 -13.33 59.38
C CYS A 26 -17.76 -13.86 58.95
N VAL A 27 -18.64 -14.06 59.93
CA VAL A 27 -20.01 -14.50 59.67
C VAL A 27 -20.90 -13.27 59.68
N ILE A 28 -21.48 -12.93 58.53
CA ILE A 28 -22.45 -11.85 58.38
C ILE A 28 -23.78 -12.51 58.01
N ASN A 29 -24.85 -12.23 58.75
CA ASN A 29 -26.18 -12.80 58.54
C ASN A 29 -26.17 -14.33 58.39
N HIS A 30 -25.46 -15.03 59.28
CA HIS A 30 -25.32 -16.49 59.30
C HIS A 30 -24.65 -17.12 58.06
N LYS A 31 -24.00 -16.33 57.19
CA LYS A 31 -23.15 -16.83 56.11
C LYS A 31 -21.69 -16.47 56.34
N LEU A 32 -20.82 -17.44 56.07
CA LEU A 32 -19.37 -17.27 56.15
C LEU A 32 -18.89 -16.54 54.89
N VAL A 33 -18.26 -15.38 55.05
CA VAL A 33 -17.80 -14.52 53.94
C VAL A 33 -16.28 -14.39 54.03
N SER A 34 -15.58 -14.60 52.91
CA SER A 34 -14.14 -14.39 52.80
C SER A 34 -13.85 -12.92 52.44
N LEU A 35 -13.18 -12.20 53.34
CA LEU A 35 -12.80 -10.81 53.08
C LEU A 35 -11.68 -10.76 52.03
N THR A 36 -11.90 -10.02 50.96
CA THR A 36 -10.89 -9.76 49.91
C THR A 36 -10.14 -8.45 50.19
N GLU A 37 -8.98 -8.23 49.53
CA GLU A 37 -8.04 -7.10 49.78
C GLU A 37 -8.69 -5.71 49.84
N VAL A 38 -9.78 -5.49 49.12
CA VAL A 38 -10.51 -4.21 49.05
C VAL A 38 -11.13 -3.83 50.41
N GLU A 39 -11.50 -4.81 51.23
CA GLU A 39 -12.27 -4.60 52.46
C GLU A 39 -11.40 -4.47 53.72
N THR A 40 -10.19 -5.04 53.72
CA THR A 40 -9.38 -5.16 54.95
C THR A 40 -8.26 -4.14 55.08
N LYS A 41 -7.84 -3.47 53.98
CA LYS A 41 -6.65 -2.58 53.96
C LYS A 41 -5.36 -3.24 54.50
N ILE A 42 -5.32 -4.57 54.66
CA ILE A 42 -4.13 -5.30 55.07
C ILE A 42 -3.43 -5.76 53.79
N PRO A 43 -2.20 -5.29 53.50
CA PRO A 43 -1.46 -5.79 52.34
C PRO A 43 -1.23 -7.29 52.48
N ASN A 44 -1.44 -8.03 51.41
CA ASN A 44 -1.23 -9.46 51.35
C ASN A 44 0.29 -9.74 51.42
N ILE A 45 0.76 -10.09 52.61
CA ILE A 45 2.20 -10.20 52.96
C ILE A 45 2.80 -11.54 52.51
N VAL A 46 2.03 -12.48 51.96
CA VAL A 46 2.60 -13.78 51.57
C VAL A 46 3.52 -13.61 50.37
N PRO A 47 4.85 -13.76 50.55
CA PRO A 47 5.79 -13.60 49.45
C PRO A 47 5.53 -14.70 48.43
N LYS A 48 5.44 -14.31 47.16
CA LYS A 48 5.21 -15.25 46.09
C LYS A 48 6.29 -16.35 46.11
N PRO A 49 5.90 -17.64 46.07
CA PRO A 49 6.86 -18.73 46.03
C PRO A 49 7.78 -18.65 44.80
N LYS A 50 9.10 -18.82 45.01
CA LYS A 50 10.12 -18.74 43.95
C LYS A 50 9.87 -19.67 42.76
N PHE A 51 9.22 -20.81 42.99
CA PHE A 51 8.89 -21.75 41.91
C PHE A 51 7.84 -21.18 40.94
N LEU A 52 6.86 -20.41 41.45
CA LEU A 52 5.87 -19.73 40.60
C LEU A 52 6.52 -18.62 39.77
N ASP A 53 7.45 -17.86 40.35
CA ASP A 53 8.20 -16.86 39.58
C ASP A 53 9.05 -17.48 38.47
N THR A 54 9.65 -18.64 38.73
CA THR A 54 10.44 -19.38 37.74
C THR A 54 9.55 -19.92 36.62
N LEU A 55 8.37 -20.45 36.98
CA LEU A 55 7.39 -20.97 36.04
C LEU A 55 6.83 -19.85 35.16
N GLU A 56 6.42 -18.72 35.74
CA GLU A 56 5.93 -17.57 34.98
C GLU A 56 6.99 -17.02 34.03
N LYS A 57 8.25 -16.93 34.46
CA LYS A 57 9.34 -16.52 33.58
C LYS A 57 9.50 -17.47 32.40
N LYS A 58 9.45 -18.80 32.63
CA LYS A 58 9.52 -19.81 31.55
C LYS A 58 8.33 -19.71 30.58
N ILE A 59 7.12 -19.53 31.11
CA ILE A 59 5.91 -19.38 30.29
C ILE A 59 5.98 -18.08 29.47
N CYS A 60 6.38 -16.96 30.09
CA CYS A 60 6.56 -15.69 29.39
C CYS A 60 7.63 -15.75 28.31
N SER A 61 8.76 -16.43 28.56
CA SER A 61 9.78 -16.62 27.53
C SER A 61 9.30 -17.53 26.39
N GLY A 62 8.58 -18.61 26.71
CA GLY A 62 8.01 -19.49 25.70
C GLY A 62 7.00 -18.77 24.81
N LEU A 63 6.11 -17.96 25.41
CA LEU A 63 5.16 -17.13 24.67
C LEU A 63 5.86 -16.12 23.75
N LYS A 64 6.92 -15.47 24.22
CA LYS A 64 7.70 -14.53 23.40
C LYS A 64 8.34 -15.21 22.19
N ASN A 65 8.90 -16.40 22.38
CA ASN A 65 9.50 -17.17 21.28
C ASN A 65 8.44 -17.62 20.27
N ILE A 66 7.30 -18.13 20.74
CA ILE A 66 6.20 -18.52 19.83
C ILE A 66 5.69 -17.29 19.05
N GLN A 67 5.62 -16.12 19.68
CA GLN A 67 5.23 -14.88 19.01
C GLN A 67 6.28 -14.34 18.03
N SER A 68 7.58 -14.58 18.25
CA SER A 68 8.60 -14.26 17.24
C SER A 68 8.51 -15.23 16.08
N ASP A 69 8.42 -16.53 16.35
CA ASP A 69 8.37 -17.57 15.33
C ASP A 69 7.13 -17.43 14.44
N ASP A 70 5.96 -17.11 15.01
CA ASP A 70 4.73 -16.83 14.25
C ASP A 70 4.91 -15.62 13.32
N ARG A 71 5.59 -14.55 13.78
CA ARG A 71 5.87 -13.39 12.94
C ARG A 71 6.83 -13.71 11.80
N ASP A 72 7.88 -14.45 12.08
CA ASP A 72 8.88 -14.85 11.08
C ASP A 72 8.28 -15.80 10.03
N LEU A 73 7.44 -16.75 10.47
CA LEU A 73 6.72 -17.65 9.57
C LEU A 73 5.71 -16.91 8.71
N ARG A 74 4.94 -15.98 9.28
CA ARG A 74 4.02 -15.12 8.51
C ARG A 74 4.77 -14.32 7.45
N PHE A 75 5.91 -13.74 7.81
CA PHE A 75 6.74 -13.00 6.87
C PHE A 75 7.30 -13.88 5.74
N GLN A 76 7.73 -15.11 6.05
CA GLN A 76 8.16 -16.07 5.03
C GLN A 76 7.00 -16.47 4.10
N VAL A 77 5.82 -16.73 4.65
CA VAL A 77 4.62 -17.07 3.86
C VAL A 77 4.26 -15.91 2.93
N GLU A 78 4.32 -14.67 3.41
CA GLU A 78 4.05 -13.49 2.60
C GLU A 78 5.06 -13.34 1.45
N GLN A 79 6.36 -13.48 1.75
CA GLN A 79 7.40 -13.44 0.73
C GLN A 79 7.25 -14.54 -0.32
N LEU A 80 6.98 -15.78 0.11
CA LEU A 80 6.79 -16.91 -0.81
C LEU A 80 5.53 -16.70 -1.67
N THR A 81 4.45 -16.19 -1.09
CA THR A 81 3.21 -15.87 -1.83
C THR A 81 3.47 -14.81 -2.89
N GLN A 82 4.23 -13.77 -2.54
CA GLN A 82 4.62 -12.73 -3.49
C GLN A 82 5.53 -13.28 -4.60
N SER A 83 6.52 -14.11 -4.25
CA SER A 83 7.41 -14.74 -5.22
C SER A 83 6.65 -15.64 -6.21
N ILE A 84 5.69 -16.44 -5.74
CA ILE A 84 4.85 -17.28 -6.60
C ILE A 84 4.02 -16.43 -7.55
N LYS A 85 3.44 -15.31 -7.06
CA LYS A 85 2.66 -14.40 -7.89
C LYS A 85 3.51 -13.79 -9.01
N GLU A 86 4.72 -13.37 -8.69
CA GLU A 86 5.67 -12.82 -9.67
C GLU A 86 6.05 -13.84 -10.75
N GLU A 87 6.37 -15.08 -10.37
CA GLU A 87 6.65 -16.14 -11.33
C GLU A 87 5.44 -16.48 -12.19
N HIS A 88 4.24 -16.54 -11.61
CA HIS A 88 3.01 -16.75 -12.38
C HIS A 88 2.78 -15.64 -13.42
N ASP A 89 3.00 -14.38 -13.04
CA ASP A 89 2.88 -13.25 -13.97
C ASP A 89 3.93 -13.34 -15.09
N LYS A 90 5.18 -13.72 -14.78
CA LYS A 90 6.22 -13.95 -15.81
C LYS A 90 5.80 -15.01 -16.83
N PHE A 91 5.31 -16.16 -16.38
CA PHE A 91 4.84 -17.22 -17.30
C PHE A 91 3.68 -16.76 -18.18
N ARG A 92 2.76 -15.96 -17.63
CA ARG A 92 1.67 -15.37 -18.40
C ARG A 92 2.20 -14.43 -19.49
N TYR A 93 3.10 -13.52 -19.14
CA TYR A 93 3.71 -12.60 -20.10
C TYR A 93 4.50 -13.34 -21.19
N GLU A 94 5.25 -14.39 -20.83
CA GLU A 94 5.96 -15.22 -21.80
C GLU A 94 5.00 -15.93 -22.76
N ALA A 95 3.89 -16.48 -22.26
CA ALA A 95 2.87 -17.10 -23.09
C ALA A 95 2.21 -16.11 -24.07
N ASP A 96 1.87 -14.91 -23.59
CA ASP A 96 1.30 -13.84 -24.41
C ASP A 96 2.29 -13.38 -25.48
N ALA A 97 3.57 -13.21 -25.13
CA ALA A 97 4.63 -12.86 -26.07
C ALA A 97 4.82 -13.94 -27.15
N LYS A 98 4.80 -15.23 -26.77
CA LYS A 98 4.85 -16.35 -27.73
C LYS A 98 3.65 -16.33 -28.67
N ARG A 99 2.45 -16.06 -28.15
CA ARG A 99 1.23 -15.98 -28.98
C ARG A 99 1.32 -14.83 -29.98
N LEU A 100 1.82 -13.67 -29.56
CA LEU A 100 2.04 -12.51 -30.42
C LEU A 100 3.08 -12.82 -31.51
N LEU A 101 4.21 -13.42 -31.14
CA LEU A 101 5.25 -13.82 -32.08
C LEU A 101 4.75 -14.83 -33.12
N ILE A 102 3.96 -15.83 -32.71
CA ILE A 102 3.34 -16.79 -33.63
C ILE A 102 2.40 -16.08 -34.59
N SER A 103 1.59 -15.14 -34.10
CA SER A 103 0.69 -14.35 -34.95
C SER A 103 1.46 -13.54 -35.98
N GLU A 104 2.58 -12.94 -35.59
CA GLU A 104 3.44 -12.15 -36.49
C GLU A 104 4.15 -13.02 -37.52
N ILE A 105 4.69 -14.18 -37.12
CA ILE A 105 5.25 -15.17 -38.04
C ILE A 105 4.20 -15.62 -39.06
N ASN A 106 2.96 -15.88 -38.62
CA ASN A 106 1.89 -16.29 -39.52
C ASN A 106 1.51 -15.16 -40.49
N ALA A 107 1.43 -13.92 -40.02
CA ALA A 107 1.18 -12.76 -40.88
C ALA A 107 2.29 -12.57 -41.92
N MET A 108 3.56 -12.70 -41.53
CA MET A 108 4.70 -12.64 -42.46
C MET A 108 4.65 -13.77 -43.49
N ARG A 109 4.31 -14.99 -43.09
CA ARG A 109 4.13 -16.12 -44.02
C ARG A 109 3.02 -15.84 -45.03
N MET A 110 1.87 -15.34 -44.58
CA MET A 110 0.77 -14.96 -45.49
C MET A 110 1.21 -13.89 -46.49
N GLN A 111 1.89 -12.82 -46.04
CA GLN A 111 2.39 -11.78 -46.94
C GLN A 111 3.43 -12.31 -47.94
N PHE A 112 4.29 -13.22 -47.51
CA PHE A 112 5.27 -13.86 -48.37
C PHE A 112 4.59 -14.74 -49.43
N ASP A 113 3.63 -15.56 -49.04
CA ASP A 113 2.86 -16.42 -49.96
C ASP A 113 2.07 -15.59 -50.98
N GLU A 114 1.46 -14.47 -50.54
CA GLU A 114 0.80 -13.51 -51.43
C GLU A 114 1.79 -12.89 -52.42
N SER A 115 2.96 -12.45 -51.95
CA SER A 115 3.99 -11.82 -52.79
C SER A 115 4.60 -12.82 -53.79
N GLU A 116 4.86 -14.05 -53.38
CA GLU A 116 5.27 -15.16 -54.25
C GLU A 116 4.21 -15.45 -55.31
N GLY A 117 2.92 -15.50 -54.92
CA GLY A 117 1.81 -15.68 -55.84
C GLY A 117 1.74 -14.59 -56.90
N VAL A 118 1.86 -13.33 -56.49
CA VAL A 118 1.91 -12.17 -57.39
C VAL A 118 3.14 -12.22 -58.30
N SER A 119 4.31 -12.57 -57.76
CA SER A 119 5.56 -12.68 -58.53
C SER A 119 5.48 -13.79 -59.59
N LYS A 120 4.96 -14.97 -59.25
CA LYS A 120 4.69 -16.06 -60.20
C LYS A 120 3.64 -15.67 -61.25
N GLN A 121 2.61 -14.93 -60.86
CA GLN A 121 1.60 -14.43 -61.79
C GLN A 121 2.13 -13.34 -62.73
N LEU A 122 3.09 -12.53 -62.28
CA LEU A 122 3.82 -11.57 -63.10
C LEU A 122 4.78 -12.29 -64.06
N GLN A 123 5.58 -13.24 -63.58
CA GLN A 123 6.52 -14.00 -64.43
C GLN A 123 5.83 -14.83 -65.53
N SER A 124 4.65 -15.37 -65.25
CA SER A 124 3.84 -16.05 -66.28
C SER A 124 3.25 -15.09 -67.31
N LYS A 125 3.06 -13.81 -66.96
CA LYS A 125 2.63 -12.75 -67.90
C LYS A 125 3.79 -12.14 -68.68
N THR A 126 4.98 -11.97 -68.10
CA THR A 126 6.17 -11.39 -68.76
C THR A 126 6.82 -12.31 -69.80
N ASN A 127 6.47 -13.61 -69.83
CA ASN A 127 6.82 -14.51 -70.94
C ASN A 127 6.07 -14.19 -72.25
N ARG A 128 5.10 -13.26 -72.23
CA ARG A 128 4.61 -12.59 -73.44
C ARG A 128 5.33 -11.25 -73.54
N GLN A 129 6.08 -11.06 -74.62
CA GLN A 129 6.79 -9.82 -74.95
C GLN A 129 6.01 -8.58 -74.48
N ASP A 130 6.55 -7.87 -73.48
CA ASP A 130 5.89 -6.72 -72.88
C ASP A 130 5.73 -5.61 -73.92
N ASP A 131 4.48 -5.32 -74.27
CA ASP A 131 4.10 -4.20 -75.12
C ASP A 131 4.53 -2.88 -74.44
N PRO A 132 5.36 -2.03 -75.09
CA PRO A 132 5.77 -0.73 -74.56
C PRO A 132 4.60 0.15 -74.10
N VAL A 133 3.42 0.01 -74.71
CA VAL A 133 2.21 0.74 -74.31
C VAL A 133 1.70 0.26 -72.95
N LEU A 134 1.72 -1.05 -72.70
CA LEU A 134 1.28 -1.63 -71.44
C LEU A 134 2.20 -1.23 -70.29
N LEU A 135 3.52 -1.22 -70.52
CA LEU A 135 4.50 -0.73 -69.55
C LEU A 135 4.30 0.75 -69.22
N LYS A 136 3.98 1.57 -70.22
CA LYS A 136 3.68 3.00 -70.01
C LYS A 136 2.43 3.19 -69.15
N ILE A 137 1.37 2.44 -69.41
CA ILE A 137 0.13 2.48 -68.62
C ILE A 137 0.39 2.02 -67.18
N ALA A 138 1.14 0.93 -66.99
CA ALA A 138 1.50 0.43 -65.67
C ALA A 138 2.34 1.44 -64.89
N LEU A 139 3.33 2.07 -65.53
CA LEU A 139 4.15 3.12 -64.93
C LEU A 139 3.31 4.34 -64.52
N GLU A 140 2.36 4.75 -65.35
CA GLU A 140 1.49 5.88 -65.07
C GLU A 140 0.52 5.58 -63.92
N GLN A 141 -0.01 4.36 -63.86
CA GLN A 141 -0.77 3.88 -62.70
C GLN A 141 0.06 3.83 -61.43
N ALA A 142 1.32 3.36 -61.50
CA ALA A 142 2.22 3.33 -60.36
C ALA A 142 2.53 4.75 -59.85
N ARG A 143 2.79 5.70 -60.75
CA ARG A 143 2.98 7.12 -60.39
C ARG A 143 1.74 7.71 -59.73
N LYS A 144 0.56 7.43 -60.27
CA LYS A 144 -0.71 7.91 -59.68
C LYS A 144 -0.94 7.32 -58.28
N ALA A 145 -0.68 6.03 -58.09
CA ALA A 145 -0.79 5.37 -56.79
C ALA A 145 0.23 5.94 -55.79
N GLN A 146 1.45 6.20 -56.24
CA GLN A 146 2.48 6.87 -55.44
C GLN A 146 2.02 8.26 -54.99
N SER A 147 1.56 9.12 -55.92
CA SER A 147 1.08 10.46 -55.57
C SER A 147 -0.11 10.44 -54.62
N ALA A 148 -1.02 9.46 -54.75
CA ALA A 148 -2.14 9.28 -53.82
C ALA A 148 -1.66 8.91 -52.41
N SER A 149 -0.72 7.96 -52.30
CA SER A 149 -0.13 7.56 -51.01
C SER A 149 0.65 8.70 -50.35
N GLU A 150 1.43 9.45 -51.13
CA GLU A 150 2.16 10.62 -50.65
C GLU A 150 1.21 11.69 -50.09
N PHE A 151 0.10 11.95 -50.79
CA PHE A 151 -0.93 12.88 -50.31
C PHE A 151 -1.55 12.43 -48.98
N GLU A 152 -1.85 11.14 -48.84
CA GLU A 152 -2.39 10.57 -47.61
C GLU A 152 -1.43 10.71 -46.41
N VAL A 153 -0.13 10.46 -46.64
CA VAL A 153 0.90 10.67 -45.61
C VAL A 153 0.98 12.13 -45.20
N VAL A 154 0.92 13.07 -46.15
CA VAL A 154 0.92 14.51 -45.86
C VAL A 154 -0.30 14.91 -45.04
N ARG A 155 -1.49 14.41 -45.41
CA ARG A 155 -2.73 14.64 -44.66
C ARG A 155 -2.63 14.14 -43.22
N LEU A 156 -2.21 12.89 -43.01
CA LEU A 156 -2.04 12.31 -41.68
C LEU A 156 -1.02 13.10 -40.84
N LYS A 157 0.09 13.54 -41.43
CA LYS A 157 1.08 14.39 -40.74
C LYS A 157 0.54 15.76 -40.33
N ALA A 158 -0.43 16.31 -41.08
CA ALA A 158 -1.06 17.58 -40.74
C ALA A 158 -2.17 17.42 -39.69
N GLU A 159 -2.91 16.32 -39.74
CA GLU A 159 -4.05 16.04 -38.88
C GLU A 159 -3.66 15.42 -37.52
N TYR A 160 -2.46 14.82 -37.41
CA TYR A 160 -2.00 14.15 -36.18
C TYR A 160 -0.74 14.79 -35.59
N VAL A 161 -0.69 14.86 -34.26
CA VAL A 161 0.50 15.19 -33.48
C VAL A 161 0.93 13.92 -32.73
N ASN A 162 2.11 13.40 -33.05
CA ASN A 162 2.68 12.13 -32.57
C ASN A 162 1.81 10.88 -32.88
N VAL A 163 0.73 10.69 -32.11
CA VAL A 163 -0.16 9.51 -32.18
C VAL A 163 -1.64 9.87 -32.04
N MET A 164 -2.00 11.14 -31.96
CA MET A 164 -3.36 11.59 -31.68
C MET A 164 -3.78 12.70 -32.66
N PRO A 165 -5.06 12.78 -33.05
CA PRO A 165 -5.58 13.89 -33.84
C PRO A 165 -5.29 15.23 -33.16
N LYS A 166 -4.80 16.20 -33.93
CA LYS A 166 -4.42 17.52 -33.44
C LYS A 166 -5.56 18.23 -32.70
N SER A 167 -6.79 18.09 -33.19
CA SER A 167 -7.97 18.64 -32.51
C SER A 167 -8.18 18.09 -31.10
N GLN A 168 -7.91 16.79 -30.88
CA GLN A 168 -8.01 16.19 -29.55
C GLN A 168 -6.84 16.62 -28.66
N TYR A 169 -5.64 16.71 -29.24
CA TYR A 169 -4.47 17.23 -28.53
C TYR A 169 -4.71 18.65 -28.02
N ASP A 170 -5.19 19.55 -28.89
CA ASP A 170 -5.43 20.95 -28.56
C ASP A 170 -6.49 21.08 -27.45
N ALA A 171 -7.59 20.32 -27.54
CA ALA A 171 -8.63 20.30 -26.51
C ALA A 171 -8.11 19.82 -25.14
N LEU A 172 -7.34 18.71 -25.12
CA LEU A 172 -6.73 18.21 -23.88
C LEU A 172 -5.67 19.17 -23.33
N TRP A 173 -4.94 19.85 -24.20
CA TRP A 173 -3.93 20.84 -23.81
C TRP A 173 -4.58 22.06 -23.15
N GLU A 174 -5.67 22.57 -23.71
CA GLU A 174 -6.45 23.65 -23.12
C GLU A 174 -7.04 23.26 -21.76
N GLU A 175 -7.64 22.07 -21.65
CA GLU A 175 -8.19 21.56 -20.40
C GLU A 175 -7.09 21.39 -19.34
N ASN A 176 -5.95 20.80 -19.69
CA ASN A 176 -4.82 20.64 -18.77
C ASN A 176 -4.28 21.99 -18.30
N ASN A 177 -4.15 22.97 -19.19
CA ASN A 177 -3.72 24.32 -18.82
C ASN A 177 -4.70 24.98 -17.86
N LYS A 178 -6.01 24.79 -18.07
CA LYS A 178 -7.03 25.30 -17.16
C LYS A 178 -6.92 24.65 -15.78
N ILE A 179 -6.82 23.32 -15.73
CA ILE A 179 -6.66 22.56 -14.48
C ILE A 179 -5.40 23.02 -13.73
N LYS A 180 -4.29 23.20 -14.45
CA LYS A 180 -3.03 23.68 -13.87
C LYS A 180 -3.19 25.06 -13.24
N ASN A 181 -3.82 26.00 -13.95
CA ASN A 181 -4.06 27.34 -13.42
C ASN A 181 -4.97 27.32 -12.18
N ASP A 182 -6.04 26.50 -12.19
CA ASP A 182 -6.93 26.34 -11.04
C ASP A 182 -6.19 25.75 -9.84
N TYR A 183 -5.31 24.77 -10.08
CA TYR A 183 -4.47 24.17 -9.04
C TYR A 183 -3.48 25.18 -8.44
N ASP A 184 -2.79 25.95 -9.28
CA ASP A 184 -1.87 27.01 -8.83
C ASP A 184 -2.60 28.08 -8.01
N MET A 185 -3.83 28.42 -8.38
CA MET A 185 -4.69 29.33 -7.61
C MET A 185 -5.05 28.75 -6.24
N LYS A 186 -5.39 27.45 -6.17
CA LYS A 186 -5.72 26.76 -4.92
C LYS A 186 -4.52 26.58 -4.00
N ILE A 187 -3.31 26.44 -4.54
CA ILE A 187 -2.09 26.47 -3.74
C ILE A 187 -1.97 27.84 -3.06
N LYS A 188 -2.08 28.91 -3.83
CA LYS A 188 -1.97 30.27 -3.30
C LYS A 188 -3.03 30.56 -2.23
N GLU A 189 -4.28 30.15 -2.45
CA GLU A 189 -5.34 30.29 -1.44
C GLU A 189 -5.03 29.53 -0.14
N ASN A 190 -4.46 28.33 -0.23
CA ASN A 190 -4.03 27.57 0.95
C ASN A 190 -2.85 28.24 1.68
N GLU A 191 -1.91 28.83 0.95
CA GLU A 191 -0.80 29.59 1.54
C GLU A 191 -1.34 30.79 2.35
N GLU A 192 -2.25 31.58 1.76
CA GLU A 192 -2.88 32.73 2.42
C GLU A 192 -3.71 32.31 3.66
N LEU A 193 -4.43 31.18 3.58
CA LEU A 193 -5.16 30.63 4.72
C LEU A 193 -4.22 30.15 5.83
N ASN A 194 -3.10 29.53 5.48
CA ASN A 194 -2.12 29.04 6.44
C ASN A 194 -1.43 30.21 7.18
N GLU A 195 -1.11 31.28 6.47
CA GLU A 195 -0.62 32.53 7.07
C GLU A 195 -1.64 33.13 8.05
N SER A 196 -2.91 33.18 7.64
CA SER A 196 -4.01 33.68 8.48
C SER A 196 -4.21 32.83 9.75
N LEU A 197 -4.14 31.50 9.61
CA LEU A 197 -4.21 30.57 10.75
C LEU A 197 -3.04 30.77 11.71
N GLU A 198 -1.84 30.99 11.20
CA GLU A 198 -0.66 31.20 12.04
C GLU A 198 -0.75 32.53 12.80
N LEU A 199 -1.24 33.60 12.16
CA LEU A 199 -1.53 34.86 12.82
C LEU A 199 -2.55 34.68 13.96
N LEU A 200 -3.63 33.92 13.72
CA LEU A 200 -4.68 33.70 14.70
C LEU A 200 -4.18 32.88 15.90
N LYS A 201 -3.34 31.86 15.66
CA LYS A 201 -2.68 31.12 16.74
C LYS A 201 -1.80 32.03 17.60
N ASN A 202 -1.04 32.92 16.97
CA ASN A 202 -0.20 33.88 17.70
C ASN A 202 -1.03 34.82 18.57
N GLN A 203 -2.14 35.34 18.04
CA GLN A 203 -3.09 36.15 18.82
C GLN A 203 -3.70 35.35 19.98
N LEU A 204 -4.13 34.11 19.74
CA LEU A 204 -4.68 33.24 20.78
C LEU A 204 -3.66 33.03 21.91
N ASN A 205 -2.41 32.71 21.58
CA ASN A 205 -1.34 32.53 22.56
C ASN A 205 -1.12 33.77 23.43
N GLU A 206 -1.14 34.96 22.83
CA GLU A 206 -0.99 36.22 23.58
C GLU A 206 -2.18 36.46 24.51
N VAL A 207 -3.42 36.22 24.05
CA VAL A 207 -4.62 36.31 24.90
C VAL A 207 -4.57 35.29 26.05
N MET A 208 -4.08 34.07 25.81
CA MET A 208 -3.87 33.08 26.89
C MET A 208 -2.89 33.60 27.93
N LYS A 209 -1.76 34.16 27.51
CA LYS A 209 -0.77 34.75 28.42
C LYS A 209 -1.33 35.90 29.25
N GLN A 210 -2.12 36.78 28.64
CA GLN A 210 -2.79 37.89 29.34
C GLN A 210 -3.79 37.38 30.38
N ARG A 211 -4.57 36.36 30.02
CA ARG A 211 -5.51 35.69 30.94
C ARG A 211 -4.77 35.08 32.13
N ASP A 212 -3.71 34.31 31.90
CA ASP A 212 -2.93 33.67 32.97
C ASP A 212 -2.29 34.69 33.91
N GLN A 213 -1.81 35.81 33.36
CA GLN A 213 -1.33 36.95 34.15
C GLN A 213 -2.45 37.56 35.00
N SER A 214 -3.63 37.81 34.40
CA SER A 214 -4.77 38.35 35.12
C SER A 214 -5.24 37.43 36.26
N GLU A 215 -5.30 36.12 36.02
CA GLU A 215 -5.67 35.12 37.02
C GLU A 215 -4.66 35.12 38.19
N THR A 216 -3.37 35.20 37.87
CA THR A 216 -2.31 35.34 38.87
C THR A 216 -2.50 36.60 39.72
N THR A 217 -2.80 37.74 39.10
CA THR A 217 -3.04 39.00 39.85
C THR A 217 -4.28 38.92 40.74
N VAL A 218 -5.36 38.30 40.27
CA VAL A 218 -6.59 38.09 41.06
C VAL A 218 -6.30 37.21 42.27
N GLN A 219 -5.58 36.09 42.09
CA GLN A 219 -5.17 35.22 43.20
C GLN A 219 -4.31 35.95 44.23
N GLN A 220 -3.39 36.81 43.79
CA GLN A 220 -2.59 37.65 44.69
C GLN A 220 -3.45 38.63 45.48
N LEU A 221 -4.37 39.34 44.82
CA LEU A 221 -5.30 40.29 45.45
C LEU A 221 -6.24 39.62 46.46
N GLN A 222 -6.72 38.42 46.17
CA GLN A 222 -7.54 37.63 47.09
C GLN A 222 -6.77 37.25 48.36
N ARG A 223 -5.50 36.84 48.24
CA ARG A 223 -4.66 36.52 49.40
C ARG A 223 -4.41 37.70 50.33
N VAL A 224 -4.26 38.90 49.78
CA VAL A 224 -4.05 40.13 50.59
C VAL A 224 -5.35 40.74 51.12
N SER A 225 -6.49 40.44 50.51
CA SER A 225 -7.80 40.98 50.92
C SER A 225 -8.56 40.13 51.94
N THR A 226 -8.16 38.88 52.19
CA THR A 226 -8.70 38.10 53.32
C THR A 226 -8.21 38.71 54.64
N PRO A 227 -9.08 39.35 55.44
CA PRO A 227 -8.69 39.88 56.75
C PRO A 227 -8.47 38.72 57.72
N ARG A 228 -7.46 38.83 58.60
CA ARG A 228 -7.28 37.92 59.74
C ARG A 228 -8.30 38.18 60.83
#